data_AF-A0A838TD84-F1
#
_entry.id   AF-A0A838TD84-F1
#
_cell.length_a   1.000
_cell.length_b   1.000
_cell.length_c   1.000
_cell.angle_alpha   90.00
_cell.angle_beta   90.00
_cell.angle_gamma   90.00
#
_symmetry.space_group_name_H-M   'P 1'
#
loop_
_entity.id
_entity.type
_entity.pdbx_description
1 polymer ?
#
loop_
_entity_poly.entity_id
_entity_poly.type
_entity_poly.pdbx_seq_one_letter_code
_entity_poly.pdbx_strand_id
1 'polypeptide(L)'
;MEDSPPDDVTQLLREMSKGDPEAPAKVIPLVYDELRRLARSYLQRERSEHTLQPTAVVHEAYLRLVQEKEIDWENRSHFFAIAARVMRQILVNYALAHRSDKRGGGAPKLSLEAAEFVPQESTDDLLALDEVLRDLA
;
A
#
# COMPACT_ATOMS: atom_id res chain seq x y z
N MET A 1 -17.61 15.83 2.83
CA MET A 1 -17.65 14.36 2.76
C MET A 1 -17.36 13.92 4.18
N GLU A 2 -18.29 13.15 4.76
CA GLU A 2 -18.31 12.81 6.18
C GLU A 2 -16.99 12.23 6.68
N ASP A 3 -16.44 12.86 7.73
CA ASP A 3 -15.45 12.25 8.61
C ASP A 3 -16.12 11.06 9.31
N SER A 4 -16.08 9.88 8.70
CA SER A 4 -16.40 8.63 9.40
C SER A 4 -15.44 8.49 10.58
N PRO A 5 -15.95 8.25 11.80
CA PRO A 5 -15.09 8.13 12.97
C PRO A 5 -14.07 6.99 12.77
N PRO A 6 -12.84 7.10 13.31
CA PRO A 6 -11.77 6.10 13.12
C PRO A 6 -12.15 4.68 13.56
N ASP A 7 -13.16 4.55 14.43
CA ASP A 7 -13.73 3.28 14.86
C ASP A 7 -14.51 2.57 13.74
N ASP A 8 -15.14 3.32 12.83
CA ASP A 8 -15.89 2.81 11.67
C ASP A 8 -14.94 2.15 10.65
N VAL A 9 -13.81 2.82 10.35
CA VAL A 9 -12.78 2.27 9.45
C VAL A 9 -12.16 1.00 10.03
N THR A 10 -11.84 1.00 11.33
CA THR A 10 -11.24 -0.17 11.99
C THR A 10 -12.20 -1.36 12.01
N GLN A 11 -13.50 -1.12 12.21
CA GLN A 11 -14.50 -2.19 12.14
C GLN A 11 -14.62 -2.77 10.72
N LEU A 12 -14.71 -1.91 9.70
CA LEU A 12 -14.78 -2.34 8.30
C LEU A 12 -13.53 -3.12 7.87
N LEU A 13 -12.35 -2.75 8.37
CA LEU A 13 -11.10 -3.49 8.14
C LEU A 13 -11.16 -4.90 8.77
N ARG A 14 -11.70 -5.04 9.97
CA ARG A 14 -11.89 -6.37 10.59
C ARG A 14 -12.92 -7.21 9.86
N GLU A 15 -13.96 -6.59 9.31
CA GLU A 15 -14.95 -7.27 8.45
C GLU A 15 -14.30 -7.76 7.15
N MET A 16 -13.37 -6.97 6.60
CA MET A 16 -12.56 -7.39 5.45
C MET A 16 -11.68 -8.61 5.77
N SER A 17 -11.04 -8.70 6.94
CA SER A 17 -10.31 -9.92 7.37
C SER A 17 -11.20 -11.14 7.50
N LYS A 18 -12.49 -10.96 7.83
CA LYS A 18 -13.46 -12.06 7.93
C LYS A 18 -13.99 -12.53 6.57
N GLY A 19 -13.52 -11.93 5.48
CA GLY A 19 -13.89 -12.29 4.11
C GLY A 19 -15.23 -11.73 3.66
N ASP A 20 -15.73 -10.64 4.28
CA ASP A 20 -16.90 -9.93 3.76
C ASP A 20 -16.57 -9.30 2.39
N PRO A 21 -17.24 -9.72 1.30
CA PRO A 21 -16.96 -9.20 -0.04
C PRO A 21 -17.37 -7.73 -0.23
N GLU A 22 -18.22 -7.17 0.63
CA GLU A 22 -18.62 -5.77 0.58
C GLU A 22 -17.70 -4.84 1.38
N ALA A 23 -16.98 -5.38 2.37
CA ALA A 23 -16.11 -4.58 3.23
C ALA A 23 -15.04 -3.80 2.45
N PRO A 24 -14.34 -4.35 1.44
CA PRO A 24 -13.39 -3.59 0.64
C PRO A 24 -14.02 -2.37 -0.06
N ALA A 25 -15.25 -2.51 -0.58
CA ALA A 25 -15.94 -1.41 -1.26
C ALA A 25 -16.32 -0.26 -0.31
N LYS A 26 -16.51 -0.56 0.98
CA LYS A 26 -16.81 0.41 2.05
C LYS A 26 -15.54 1.04 2.61
N VAL A 27 -14.47 0.27 2.78
CA VAL A 27 -13.16 0.76 3.28
C VAL A 27 -12.52 1.71 2.27
N ILE A 28 -12.56 1.38 0.97
CA ILE A 28 -11.77 2.08 -0.03
C ILE A 28 -12.01 3.60 -0.07
N PRO A 29 -13.24 4.09 -0.17
CA PRO A 29 -13.51 5.53 -0.16
C PRO A 29 -12.94 6.26 1.07
N LEU A 30 -12.83 5.57 2.21
CA LEU A 30 -12.38 6.14 3.49
C LEU A 30 -10.86 6.21 3.65
N VAL A 31 -10.11 5.47 2.83
CA VAL A 31 -8.64 5.40 2.92
C VAL A 31 -7.94 5.79 1.62
N TYR A 32 -8.68 5.96 0.53
CA TYR A 32 -8.11 6.17 -0.81
C TYR A 32 -7.27 7.45 -0.90
N ASP A 33 -7.74 8.56 -0.32
CA ASP A 33 -7.03 9.83 -0.38
C ASP A 33 -5.71 9.77 0.39
N GLU A 34 -5.68 9.14 1.55
CA GLU A 34 -4.47 8.90 2.34
C GLU A 34 -3.50 7.96 1.62
N LEU A 35 -4.00 6.86 1.05
CA LEU A 35 -3.19 5.96 0.22
C LEU A 35 -2.58 6.72 -0.96
N ARG A 36 -3.32 7.64 -1.58
CA ARG A 36 -2.83 8.47 -2.69
C ARG A 36 -1.81 9.50 -2.23
N ARG A 37 -1.98 10.10 -1.05
CA ARG A 37 -0.97 11.00 -0.45
C ARG A 37 0.32 10.24 -0.15
N LEU A 38 0.22 9.06 0.43
CA LEU A 38 1.35 8.17 0.72
C LEU A 38 2.09 7.74 -0.55
N ALA A 39 1.36 7.31 -1.58
CA ALA A 39 1.97 6.95 -2.86
C ALA A 39 2.69 8.15 -3.52
N ARG A 40 2.11 9.37 -3.42
CA ARG A 40 2.76 10.60 -3.92
C ARG A 40 4.05 10.90 -3.16
N SER A 41 4.07 10.78 -1.83
CA SER A 41 5.26 11.07 -1.03
C SER A 41 6.40 10.10 -1.35
N TYR A 42 6.10 8.82 -1.62
CA TYR A 42 7.11 7.88 -2.09
C TYR A 42 7.60 8.19 -3.51
N LEU A 43 6.70 8.50 -4.45
CA LEU A 43 7.08 8.81 -5.84
C LEU A 43 7.89 10.11 -5.97
N GLN A 44 7.71 11.07 -5.05
CA GLN A 44 8.54 12.28 -4.98
C GLN A 44 9.98 11.99 -4.56
N ARG A 45 10.19 10.95 -3.74
CA ARG A 45 11.53 10.49 -3.33
C ARG A 45 12.21 9.64 -4.40
N GLU A 46 11.46 9.18 -5.41
CA GLU A 46 11.97 8.40 -6.54
C GLU A 46 12.55 9.30 -7.65
N ARG A 47 13.43 8.75 -8.50
CA ARG A 47 14.08 9.52 -9.58
C ARG A 47 13.05 10.07 -10.56
N SER A 48 13.22 11.33 -10.99
CA SER A 48 12.31 12.05 -11.89
C SER A 48 12.07 11.43 -13.28
N GLU A 49 12.76 10.34 -13.64
CA GLU A 49 12.62 9.63 -14.91
C GLU A 49 11.58 8.48 -14.88
N HIS A 50 10.79 8.35 -13.82
CA HIS A 50 9.71 7.34 -13.75
C HIS A 50 8.44 7.80 -14.48
N THR A 51 7.68 6.85 -15.04
CA THR A 51 6.34 7.11 -15.63
C THR A 51 5.21 6.62 -14.74
N LEU A 52 5.55 6.23 -13.51
CA LEU A 52 4.62 5.56 -12.60
C LEU A 52 3.72 6.59 -11.91
N GLN A 53 2.41 6.42 -12.08
CA GLN A 53 1.42 7.31 -11.48
C GLN A 53 1.07 6.86 -10.05
N PRO A 54 0.84 7.78 -9.10
CA PRO A 54 0.41 7.43 -7.75
C PRO A 54 -0.84 6.54 -7.72
N THR A 55 -1.80 6.80 -8.61
CA THR A 55 -3.04 6.02 -8.72
C THR A 55 -2.78 4.57 -9.13
N ALA A 56 -1.77 4.31 -9.96
CA ALA A 56 -1.40 2.94 -10.34
C ALA A 56 -0.83 2.18 -9.13
N VAL A 57 0.03 2.84 -8.35
CA VAL A 57 0.60 2.27 -7.11
C VAL A 57 -0.50 1.95 -6.09
N VAL A 58 -1.45 2.86 -5.91
CA VAL A 58 -2.60 2.64 -5.01
C VAL A 58 -3.45 1.45 -5.46
N HIS A 59 -3.75 1.36 -6.75
CA HIS A 59 -4.59 0.27 -7.28
C HIS A 59 -3.89 -1.09 -7.14
N GLU A 60 -2.60 -1.18 -7.45
CA GLU A 60 -1.84 -2.41 -7.29
C GLU A 60 -1.68 -2.80 -5.80
N ALA A 61 -1.42 -1.83 -4.93
CA ALA A 61 -1.36 -2.08 -3.49
C ALA A 61 -2.70 -2.61 -2.98
N TYR A 62 -3.81 -1.99 -3.37
CA TYR A 62 -5.15 -2.46 -3.03
C TYR A 62 -5.38 -3.92 -3.43
N LEU A 63 -5.08 -4.27 -4.69
CA LEU A 63 -5.27 -5.65 -5.18
C LEU A 63 -4.49 -6.67 -4.35
N ARG A 64 -3.28 -6.34 -3.91
CA ARG A 64 -2.47 -7.20 -3.03
C ARG A 64 -3.07 -7.31 -1.62
N LEU A 65 -3.51 -6.19 -1.05
CA LEU A 65 -4.09 -6.14 0.29
C LEU A 65 -5.40 -6.90 0.42
N VAL A 66 -6.25 -6.92 -0.62
CA VAL A 66 -7.52 -7.66 -0.61
C VAL A 66 -7.40 -9.13 -0.99
N GLN A 67 -6.33 -9.50 -1.70
CA GLN A 67 -6.04 -10.91 -2.00
C GLN A 67 -5.48 -11.64 -0.78
N GLU A 68 -4.88 -10.90 0.15
CA GLU A 68 -4.29 -11.45 1.35
C GLU A 68 -5.36 -11.72 2.42
N LYS A 69 -5.75 -12.99 2.56
CA LYS A 69 -6.79 -13.43 3.49
C LYS A 69 -6.27 -13.67 4.91
N GLU A 70 -4.95 -13.67 5.09
CA GLU A 70 -4.31 -14.00 6.37
C GLU A 70 -3.98 -12.77 7.23
N ILE A 71 -4.24 -11.54 6.75
CA ILE A 71 -4.00 -10.34 7.55
C ILE A 71 -5.15 -10.12 8.52
N ASP A 72 -4.84 -10.11 9.81
CA ASP A 72 -5.73 -9.64 10.87
C ASP A 72 -5.57 -8.11 11.04
N TRP A 73 -6.54 -7.34 10.54
CA TRP A 73 -6.48 -5.89 10.60
C TRP A 73 -6.85 -5.36 11.99
N GLU A 74 -5.84 -5.06 12.80
CA GLU A 74 -6.04 -4.57 14.16
C GLU A 74 -6.70 -3.18 14.24
N ASN A 75 -6.20 -2.24 13.42
CA ASN A 75 -6.61 -0.83 13.39
C ASN A 75 -6.16 -0.14 12.10
N ARG A 76 -6.64 1.11 11.90
CA ARG A 76 -6.31 1.94 10.73
C ARG A 76 -4.80 2.19 10.57
N SER A 77 -4.05 2.38 11.66
CA SER A 77 -2.60 2.59 11.59
C SER A 77 -1.86 1.34 11.11
N HIS A 78 -2.26 0.15 11.56
CA HIS A 78 -1.73 -1.13 11.09
C HIS A 78 -2.01 -1.31 9.59
N PHE A 79 -3.21 -0.95 9.12
CA PHE A 79 -3.54 -0.94 7.69
C PHE A 79 -2.57 -0.08 6.87
N PHE A 80 -2.34 1.17 7.28
CA PHE A 80 -1.42 2.05 6.55
C PHE A 80 0.03 1.61 6.65
N ALA A 81 0.48 1.03 7.76
CA ALA A 81 1.82 0.47 7.89
C ALA A 81 2.05 -0.66 6.88
N ILE A 82 1.08 -1.58 6.74
CA ILE A 82 1.15 -2.65 5.74
C ILE A 82 1.05 -2.08 4.32
N ALA A 83 0.12 -1.15 4.06
CA ALA A 83 -0.03 -0.52 2.75
C ALA A 83 1.25 0.20 2.31
N ALA A 84 1.91 0.92 3.22
CA ALA A 84 3.20 1.56 3.00
C ALA A 84 4.25 0.56 2.50
N ARG A 85 4.33 -0.60 3.16
CA ARG A 85 5.28 -1.66 2.82
C ARG A 85 5.00 -2.24 1.44
N VAL A 86 3.74 -2.53 1.16
CA VAL A 86 3.31 -3.03 -0.15
C VAL A 86 3.65 -2.03 -1.26
N MET A 87 3.39 -0.74 -1.05
CA MET A 87 3.71 0.31 -2.02
C MET A 87 5.21 0.40 -2.31
N ARG A 88 6.07 0.37 -1.28
CA ARG A 88 7.52 0.35 -1.51
C ARG A 88 7.96 -0.86 -2.31
N GLN A 89 7.41 -2.05 -2.03
CA GLN A 89 7.72 -3.25 -2.80
C GLN A 89 7.33 -3.09 -4.27
N ILE A 90 6.17 -2.49 -4.56
CA ILE A 90 5.71 -2.17 -5.92
C ILE A 90 6.71 -1.23 -6.61
N LEU A 91 7.11 -0.15 -5.95
CA LEU A 91 8.06 0.84 -6.49
C LEU A 91 9.43 0.21 -6.79
N VAL A 92 9.96 -0.61 -5.87
CA VAL A 92 11.23 -1.32 -6.06
C VAL A 92 11.15 -2.28 -7.24
N ASN A 93 10.08 -3.08 -7.32
CA ASN A 93 9.88 -4.02 -8.43
C ASN A 93 9.79 -3.29 -9.77
N TYR A 94 9.09 -2.14 -9.82
CA TYR A 94 9.01 -1.30 -11.00
C TYR A 94 10.39 -0.75 -11.41
N ALA A 95 11.17 -0.23 -10.45
CA ALA A 95 12.51 0.27 -10.71
C ALA A 95 13.48 -0.83 -11.21
N LEU A 96 13.36 -2.05 -10.69
CA LEU A 96 14.14 -3.20 -11.12
C LEU A 96 13.79 -3.62 -12.56
N ALA A 97 12.50 -3.76 -12.86
CA ALA A 97 12.02 -4.11 -14.20
C ALA A 97 12.46 -3.07 -15.26
N HIS A 98 12.38 -1.78 -14.92
CA HIS A 98 12.79 -0.72 -15.82
C HIS A 98 14.31 -0.75 -16.12
N ARG A 99 15.13 -1.20 -15.17
CA ARG A 99 16.58 -1.37 -15.38
C ARG A 99 16.93 -2.61 -16.20
N SER A 100 16.17 -3.70 -16.07
CA SER A 100 16.38 -4.90 -16.89
C SER A 100 16.00 -4.67 -18.35
N ASP A 101 14.90 -3.94 -18.61
CA ASP A 101 14.45 -3.63 -19.96
C ASP A 101 15.46 -2.75 -20.72
N LYS A 102 16.12 -1.83 -20.00
CA LYS A 102 17.18 -0.97 -20.56
C LYS A 102 18.49 -1.71 -20.91
N ARG A 103 18.67 -2.97 -20.51
CA ARG A 103 19.93 -3.73 -20.70
C ARG A 103 19.85 -4.86 -21.74
N GLY A 104 18.75 -4.97 -22.49
CA GLY A 104 18.52 -6.08 -23.42
C GLY A 104 17.97 -7.29 -22.68
N GLY A 105 16.64 -7.42 -22.69
CA GLY A 105 15.85 -8.25 -21.78
C GLY A 105 16.14 -9.75 -21.82
N GLY A 106 16.18 -10.35 -20.64
CA GLY A 106 16.35 -11.80 -20.45
C GLY A 106 16.65 -12.19 -19.01
N ALA A 107 15.77 -11.88 -18.06
CA ALA A 107 15.78 -12.52 -16.73
C ALA A 107 14.35 -12.53 -16.16
N PRO A 108 13.95 -13.59 -15.44
CA PRO A 108 12.56 -13.98 -15.28
C PRO A 108 11.76 -12.97 -14.45
N LYS A 109 10.48 -12.82 -14.79
CA LYS A 109 9.48 -12.28 -13.87
C LYS A 109 9.55 -13.11 -12.60
N LEU A 110 10.16 -12.57 -11.55
CA LEU A 110 10.08 -13.13 -10.21
C LEU A 110 8.60 -13.07 -9.82
N SER A 111 7.91 -14.21 -10.01
CA SER A 111 6.69 -14.52 -9.29
C SER A 111 7.09 -14.64 -7.82
N LEU A 112 6.94 -13.54 -7.08
CA LEU A 112 7.04 -13.49 -5.62
C LEU A 112 5.77 -14.14 -5.06
N GLU A 113 5.61 -15.45 -5.26
CA GLU A 113 4.46 -16.19 -4.74
C GLU A 113 4.43 -16.28 -3.21
N ALA A 114 5.53 -16.00 -2.51
CA ALA A 114 5.59 -16.09 -1.06
C ALA A 114 6.84 -15.41 -0.50
N ALA A 115 7.08 -14.12 -0.79
CA ALA A 115 7.94 -13.37 0.12
C ALA A 115 7.09 -13.10 1.37
N GLU A 116 7.10 -14.10 2.25
CA GLU A 116 6.59 -14.06 3.61
C GLU A 116 6.69 -12.65 4.16
N PHE A 117 5.60 -12.20 4.76
CA PHE A 117 5.38 -10.88 5.33
C PHE A 117 6.32 -10.58 6.52
N VAL A 118 7.60 -10.97 6.48
CA VAL A 118 8.59 -10.77 7.55
C VAL A 118 8.65 -9.29 7.94
N PRO A 119 8.21 -8.88 9.13
CA PRO A 119 8.23 -7.47 9.52
C PRO A 119 9.67 -6.99 9.55
N GLN A 120 10.08 -6.25 8.52
CA GLN A 120 11.29 -5.43 8.57
C GLN A 120 10.81 -4.07 9.05
N GLU A 121 10.84 -3.84 10.36
CA GLU A 121 10.59 -2.53 10.94
C GLU A 121 11.58 -1.52 10.32
N SER A 122 11.12 -0.81 9.29
CA SER A 122 11.92 0.19 8.60
C SER A 122 11.50 1.55 9.13
N THR A 123 12.46 2.34 9.61
CA THR A 123 12.22 3.68 10.18
C THR A 123 11.53 4.64 9.21
N ASP A 124 11.68 4.41 7.90
CA ASP A 124 11.01 5.17 6.85
C ASP A 124 9.49 4.93 6.82
N ASP A 125 9.00 3.78 7.29
CA ASP A 125 7.57 3.43 7.36
C ASP A 125 6.89 4.26 8.43
N LEU A 126 7.55 4.42 9.57
CA LEU A 126 7.08 5.22 10.69
C LEU A 126 7.07 6.70 10.35
N LEU A 127 8.09 7.21 9.65
CA LEU A 127 8.13 8.62 9.23
C LEU A 127 7.04 8.94 8.19
N ALA A 128 6.84 8.07 7.19
CA ALA A 128 5.79 8.26 6.20
C ALA A 128 4.39 8.08 6.80
N LEU A 129 4.23 7.19 7.78
CA LEU A 129 3.00 7.01 8.54
C LEU A 129 2.72 8.24 9.43
N ASP A 130 3.73 8.76 10.13
CA ASP A 130 3.61 9.91 11.02
C ASP A 130 3.27 11.20 10.25
N GLU A 131 3.79 11.38 9.03
CA GLU A 131 3.36 12.46 8.12
C GLU A 131 1.87 12.34 7.77
N VAL A 132 1.37 11.13 7.45
CA VAL A 132 -0.04 10.92 7.08
C VAL A 132 -0.98 10.99 8.31
N LEU A 133 -0.54 10.49 9.46
CA LEU A 133 -1.31 10.50 10.71
C LEU A 133 -1.41 11.90 11.32
N ARG A 134 -0.38 12.75 11.18
CA ARG A 134 -0.45 14.15 11.63
C ARG A 134 -1.46 14.99 10.86
N ASP A 135 -1.73 14.66 9.60
CA ASP A 135 -2.67 15.36 8.74
C ASP A 135 -4.15 15.00 9.01
N LEU A 136 -4.40 14.08 9.94
CA LEU A 136 -5.73 13.52 10.25
C LEU A 136 -6.29 13.97 11.62
N ALA A 137 -5.51 14.67 12.43
CA ALA A 137 -5.91 15.19 13.75
C ALA A 137 -6.34 16.67 13.68
#